data_AF-A0AAU3M4N0-F1
#
_entry.id   AF-A0AAU3M4N0-F1
#
_cell.length_a   1.000
_cell.length_b   1.000
_cell.length_c   1.000
_cell.angle_alpha   90.00
_cell.angle_beta   90.00
_cell.angle_gamma   90.00
#
_symmetry.space_group_name_H-M   'P 1'
#
loop_
_entity.id
_entity.type
_entity.pdbx_description
1 polymer ?
#
loop_
_entity_poly.entity_id
_entity_poly.type
_entity_poly.pdbx_seq_one_letter_code
_entity_poly.pdbx_strand_id
1 'polypeptide(L)'
;MTNIVDAAWHDILTTYGAPSRPEESPLLETFAKLVRVACAEPLLRQLSPWTGMWELHFSRCTEMDYTWDISYVGTLKDGRYYVEGPHRSSPRIAETYSAQDAVAMVIERLPPRCGPAFIGNAGELAAFEKARHSR
;
A
#
# COMPACT_ATOMS: atom_id res chain seq x y z
N MET A 1 11.63 -17.41 -11.32
CA MET A 1 10.30 -17.25 -10.69
C MET A 1 10.19 -15.80 -10.29
N THR A 2 9.39 -15.01 -11.01
CA THR A 2 9.15 -13.61 -10.61
C THR A 2 8.37 -13.65 -9.30
N ASN A 3 8.92 -13.02 -8.27
CA ASN A 3 8.23 -12.83 -6.99
C ASN A 3 6.94 -12.04 -7.26
N ILE A 4 5.78 -12.59 -6.90
CA ILE A 4 4.45 -12.01 -7.20
C ILE A 4 4.35 -10.58 -6.66
N VAL A 5 4.94 -10.30 -5.50
CA VAL A 5 5.01 -8.96 -4.91
C VAL A 5 5.82 -8.01 -5.79
N ASP A 6 6.96 -8.46 -6.32
CA ASP A 6 7.78 -7.66 -7.24
C ASP A 6 7.04 -7.36 -8.54
N ALA A 7 6.27 -8.33 -9.06
CA ALA A 7 5.44 -8.13 -10.25
C ALA A 7 4.35 -7.08 -10.00
N ALA A 8 3.65 -7.14 -8.87
CA ALA A 8 2.61 -6.17 -8.51
C ALA A 8 3.18 -4.75 -8.35
N TRP A 9 4.31 -4.59 -7.66
CA TRP A 9 4.99 -3.30 -7.56
C TRP A 9 5.47 -2.78 -8.91
N HIS A 10 6.01 -3.66 -9.77
CA HIS A 10 6.47 -3.29 -11.10
C HIS A 10 5.31 -2.83 -12.00
N ASP A 11 4.17 -3.51 -11.95
CA ASP A 11 2.96 -3.13 -12.69
C ASP A 11 2.50 -1.73 -12.28
N ILE A 12 2.31 -1.48 -10.99
CA ILE A 12 1.88 -0.16 -10.47
C ILE A 12 2.88 0.94 -10.84
N LEU A 13 4.19 0.68 -10.72
CA LEU A 13 5.22 1.64 -11.14
C LEU A 13 5.22 1.90 -12.64
N THR A 14 4.89 0.91 -13.46
CA THR A 14 4.78 1.07 -14.91
C THR A 14 3.54 1.89 -15.27
N THR A 15 2.42 1.67 -14.57
CA THR A 15 1.17 2.40 -14.78
C THR A 15 1.25 3.84 -14.29
N TYR A 16 1.86 4.08 -13.13
CA TYR A 16 1.78 5.38 -12.43
C TYR A 16 3.12 6.02 -12.08
N GLY A 17 4.24 5.29 -12.09
CA GLY A 17 5.54 5.78 -11.60
C GLY A 17 6.32 6.66 -12.58
N ALA A 18 5.90 6.73 -13.85
CA ALA A 18 6.52 7.57 -14.86
C ALA A 18 6.34 9.07 -14.51
N PRO A 19 7.37 9.92 -14.73
CA PRO A 19 7.20 11.37 -14.62
C PRO A 19 6.11 11.84 -15.57
N SER A 20 5.08 12.50 -15.03
CA SER A 20 3.99 13.06 -15.81
C SER A 20 4.47 14.22 -16.67
N ARG A 21 3.89 14.39 -17.86
CA ARG A 21 4.08 15.62 -18.64
C ARG A 21 3.42 16.82 -17.93
N PRO A 22 3.85 18.06 -18.19
CA PRO A 22 3.26 19.25 -17.56
C PRO A 22 1.74 19.41 -17.80
N GLU A 23 1.23 18.80 -18.88
CA GLU A 23 -0.17 18.83 -19.32
C GLU A 23 -1.07 17.79 -18.60
N GLU A 24 -0.48 16.88 -17.83
CA GLU A 24 -1.20 15.76 -17.21
C GLU A 24 -1.90 16.15 -15.89
N SER A 25 -2.85 15.32 -15.46
CA SER A 25 -3.65 15.56 -14.25
C SER A 25 -2.77 15.74 -13.00
N PRO A 26 -2.95 16.80 -12.19
CA PRO A 26 -2.23 16.98 -10.92
C PRO A 26 -2.40 15.80 -9.95
N LEU A 27 -3.52 15.08 -10.03
CA LEU A 27 -3.74 13.85 -9.26
C LEU A 27 -2.77 12.73 -9.67
N LEU A 28 -2.49 12.60 -10.97
CA LEU A 28 -1.57 11.58 -11.48
C LEU A 28 -0.16 11.85 -10.98
N GLU A 29 0.32 13.09 -11.04
CA GLU A 29 1.65 13.47 -10.52
C GLU A 29 1.76 13.18 -9.02
N THR A 30 0.74 13.59 -8.26
CA THR A 30 0.68 13.40 -6.80
C THR A 30 0.69 11.91 -6.45
N PHE A 31 -0.06 11.10 -7.20
CA PHE A 31 -0.13 9.64 -7.02
C PHE A 31 1.16 8.94 -7.45
N ALA A 32 1.76 9.35 -8.57
CA ALA A 32 3.06 8.86 -9.04
C ALA A 32 4.15 9.04 -7.97
N LYS A 33 4.17 10.21 -7.33
CA LYS A 33 5.08 10.50 -6.23
C LYS A 33 4.85 9.57 -5.03
N LEU A 34 3.59 9.35 -4.64
CA LEU A 34 3.23 8.41 -3.57
C LEU A 34 3.72 6.99 -3.84
N VAL A 35 3.44 6.46 -5.04
CA VAL A 35 3.87 5.11 -5.45
C VAL A 35 5.38 4.96 -5.35
N ARG A 36 6.15 5.93 -5.85
CA ARG A 36 7.62 5.89 -5.81
C ARG A 36 8.15 5.92 -4.38
N VAL A 37 7.61 6.78 -3.52
CA VAL A 37 8.01 6.87 -2.12
C VAL A 37 7.69 5.57 -1.38
N ALA A 38 6.48 5.04 -1.52
CA ALA A 38 6.08 3.79 -0.88
C ALA A 38 6.88 2.58 -1.37
N CYS A 39 7.16 2.51 -2.68
CA CYS A 39 7.97 1.42 -3.25
C CYS A 39 9.43 1.45 -2.78
N ALA A 40 9.96 2.62 -2.43
CA ALA A 40 11.32 2.75 -1.92
C ALA A 40 11.46 2.27 -0.47
N GLU A 41 10.36 2.17 0.28
CA GLU A 41 10.35 1.76 1.68
C GLU A 41 10.41 0.23 1.82
N PRO A 42 11.47 -0.35 2.42
CA PRO A 42 11.65 -1.81 2.47
C PRO A 42 10.50 -2.56 3.15
N LEU A 43 9.92 -1.96 4.20
CA LEU A 43 8.83 -2.58 4.96
C LEU A 43 7.53 -2.70 4.16
N LEU A 44 7.26 -1.74 3.27
CA LEU A 44 6.10 -1.76 2.38
C LEU A 44 6.40 -2.55 1.10
N ARG A 45 7.65 -2.52 0.63
CA ARG A 45 8.06 -3.17 -0.61
C ARG A 45 7.94 -4.70 -0.60
N GLN A 46 7.89 -5.29 0.59
CA GLN A 46 7.63 -6.72 0.81
C GLN A 46 6.15 -7.08 0.95
N LEU A 47 5.25 -6.09 0.99
CA LEU A 47 3.79 -6.29 1.05
C LEU A 47 3.20 -6.29 -0.36
N SER A 48 2.04 -6.92 -0.53
CA SER A 48 1.31 -6.92 -1.80
C SER A 48 0.59 -5.58 -1.97
N PRO A 49 0.99 -4.74 -2.95
CA PRO A 49 0.31 -3.46 -3.19
C PRO A 49 -0.91 -3.67 -4.08
N TRP A 50 -1.90 -2.79 -3.96
CA TRP A 50 -2.94 -2.63 -4.98
C TRP A 50 -3.45 -1.19 -4.98
N THR A 51 -4.01 -0.76 -6.12
CA THR A 51 -4.46 0.63 -6.31
C THR A 51 -5.93 0.70 -6.71
N GLY A 52 -6.63 1.74 -6.26
CA GLY A 52 -7.99 2.04 -6.71
C GLY A 52 -8.45 3.42 -6.24
N MET A 53 -9.23 4.16 -7.02
CA MET A 53 -9.72 5.50 -6.67
C MET A 53 -8.63 6.50 -6.25
N TRP A 54 -7.42 6.41 -6.83
CA TRP A 54 -6.24 7.18 -6.42
C TRP A 54 -5.75 6.90 -4.99
N GLU A 55 -6.00 5.68 -4.51
CA GLU A 55 -5.51 5.14 -3.25
C GLU A 55 -4.48 4.04 -3.52
N LEU A 56 -3.45 4.00 -2.68
CA LEU A 56 -2.46 2.93 -2.60
C LEU A 56 -2.67 2.16 -1.31
N HIS A 57 -3.02 0.89 -1.45
CA HIS A 57 -3.33 -0.05 -0.38
C HIS A 57 -2.26 -1.13 -0.29
N PHE A 58 -2.20 -1.79 0.87
CA PHE A 58 -1.24 -2.87 1.16
C PHE A 58 -1.96 -4.07 1.76
N SER A 59 -1.56 -5.26 1.34
CA SER A 59 -2.04 -6.54 1.88
C SER A 59 -0.87 -7.39 2.33
N ARG A 60 -1.08 -8.15 3.42
CA ARG A 60 -0.13 -9.16 3.91
C ARG A 60 -0.22 -10.48 3.13
N CYS A 61 -1.13 -10.59 2.16
CA CYS A 61 -1.29 -11.75 1.30
C CYS A 61 -1.39 -11.33 -0.18
N THR A 62 -1.00 -12.22 -1.10
CA THR A 62 -0.86 -11.90 -2.53
C THR A 62 -2.12 -12.16 -3.37
N GLU A 63 -3.03 -13.00 -2.90
CA GLU A 63 -4.25 -13.37 -3.63
C GLU A 63 -5.47 -12.59 -3.14
N MET A 64 -6.52 -12.59 -3.95
CA MET A 64 -7.80 -11.93 -3.65
C MET A 64 -8.41 -12.47 -2.34
N ASP A 65 -9.24 -11.66 -1.69
CA ASP A 65 -9.49 -11.69 -0.24
C ASP A 65 -8.27 -11.20 0.55
N TYR A 66 -7.86 -9.97 0.21
CA TYR A 66 -6.77 -9.24 0.84
C TYR A 66 -6.99 -9.02 2.34
N THR A 67 -5.91 -8.82 3.08
CA THR A 67 -6.02 -8.33 4.46
C THR A 67 -6.46 -6.86 4.48
N TRP A 68 -7.28 -6.50 5.47
CA TRP A 68 -7.77 -5.14 5.71
C TRP A 68 -7.32 -4.62 7.07
N ASP A 69 -6.05 -4.83 7.38
CA ASP A 69 -5.40 -4.54 8.67
C ASP A 69 -4.20 -3.59 8.55
N ILE A 70 -4.01 -2.99 7.38
CA ILE A 70 -2.97 -1.98 7.11
C ILE A 70 -3.63 -0.69 6.61
N SER A 71 -3.19 0.45 7.14
CA SER A 71 -3.61 1.77 6.66
C SER A 71 -3.20 2.00 5.20
N TYR A 72 -3.98 2.77 4.47
CA TYR A 72 -3.72 3.14 3.08
C TYR A 72 -3.57 4.64 2.92
N VAL A 73 -3.00 5.05 1.79
CA VAL A 73 -2.81 6.47 1.45
C VAL A 73 -3.58 6.79 0.18
N GLY A 74 -4.38 7.86 0.18
CA GLY A 74 -5.00 8.39 -1.02
C GLY A 74 -4.56 9.81 -1.34
N THR A 75 -4.83 10.25 -2.57
CA THR A 75 -4.51 11.61 -3.03
C THR A 75 -5.76 12.47 -3.20
N LEU A 76 -5.67 13.73 -2.79
CA LEU A 76 -6.69 14.75 -2.94
C LEU A 76 -6.38 15.66 -4.13
N LYS A 77 -7.41 16.27 -4.70
CA LYS A 77 -7.31 17.19 -5.84
C LYS A 77 -6.47 18.45 -5.57
N ASP A 78 -6.32 18.80 -4.29
CA ASP A 78 -5.53 19.96 -3.84
C ASP A 78 -4.04 19.62 -3.62
N GLY A 79 -3.61 18.42 -4.04
CA GLY A 79 -2.21 17.96 -3.94
C GLY A 79 -1.84 17.37 -2.57
N ARG A 80 -2.80 17.26 -1.65
CA ARG A 80 -2.56 16.59 -0.36
C ARG A 80 -2.71 15.07 -0.48
N TYR A 81 -2.07 14.39 0.45
CA TYR A 81 -2.25 12.99 0.77
C TYR A 81 -3.15 12.87 2.01
N TYR A 82 -3.95 11.82 2.06
CA TYR A 82 -4.65 11.42 3.25
C TYR A 82 -4.29 10.00 3.67
N VAL A 83 -4.29 9.75 4.97
CA VAL A 83 -4.08 8.41 5.55
C VAL A 83 -5.38 7.96 6.19
N GLU A 84 -5.82 6.76 5.83
CA GLU A 84 -7.06 6.13 6.31
C GLU A 84 -6.83 4.64 6.56
N GLY A 85 -7.88 3.95 6.98
CA GLY A 85 -7.85 2.52 7.22
C GLY A 85 -7.63 2.14 8.69
N PRO A 86 -7.46 0.84 8.95
CA PRO A 86 -7.22 -0.19 7.95
C PRO A 86 -8.47 -0.66 7.19
N HIS A 87 -9.68 -0.34 7.66
CA HIS A 87 -10.93 -0.57 6.92
C HIS A 87 -11.36 0.71 6.18
N ARG A 88 -12.04 0.61 5.02
CA ARG A 88 -12.54 1.79 4.27
C ARG A 88 -13.53 2.65 5.05
N SER A 89 -14.15 2.11 6.10
CA SER A 89 -15.04 2.87 6.99
C SER A 89 -14.31 3.49 8.20
N SER A 90 -13.00 3.29 8.31
CA SER A 90 -12.21 3.89 9.39
C SER A 90 -12.15 5.42 9.19
N PRO A 91 -12.15 6.20 10.29
CA PRO A 91 -12.04 7.65 10.19
C PRO A 91 -10.67 8.05 9.59
N ARG A 92 -10.64 9.25 8.99
CA ARG A 92 -9.42 9.93 8.55
C ARG A 92 -8.41 9.98 9.70
N ILE A 93 -7.20 9.47 9.46
CA ILE A 93 -6.09 9.51 10.42
C ILE A 93 -5.38 10.86 10.31
N ALA A 94 -5.05 11.27 9.09
CA ALA A 94 -4.31 12.51 8.83
C ALA A 94 -4.45 12.98 7.39
N GLU A 95 -4.07 14.24 7.16
CA GLU A 95 -3.82 14.83 5.85
C GLU A 95 -2.47 15.54 5.86
N THR A 96 -1.71 15.46 4.77
CA THR A 96 -0.37 16.07 4.66
C THR A 96 -0.05 16.41 3.21
N TYR A 97 0.85 17.38 2.99
CA TYR A 97 1.40 17.69 1.67
C TYR A 97 2.64 16.84 1.31
N SER A 98 3.09 15.98 2.22
CA SER A 98 4.30 15.16 2.07
C SER A 98 3.94 13.69 1.87
N ALA A 99 4.34 13.12 0.73
CA ALA A 99 4.18 11.69 0.46
C ALA A 99 4.96 10.85 1.49
N GLN A 100 6.14 11.33 1.87
CA GLN A 100 7.00 10.71 2.88
C GLN A 100 6.31 10.65 4.24
N ASP A 101 5.68 11.74 4.67
CA ASP A 101 4.99 11.78 5.96
C ASP A 101 3.78 10.84 5.96
N ALA A 102 3.02 10.81 4.87
CA ALA A 102 1.88 9.90 4.73
C ALA A 102 2.32 8.42 4.79
N VAL A 103 3.41 8.09 4.10
CA VAL A 103 3.99 6.74 4.11
C VAL A 103 4.56 6.38 5.49
N ALA A 104 5.24 7.31 6.16
CA ALA A 104 5.74 7.11 7.52
C ALA A 104 4.60 6.80 8.50
N MET A 105 3.46 7.50 8.40
CA MET A 105 2.29 7.23 9.24
C MET A 105 1.70 5.82 9.02
N VAL A 106 1.75 5.29 7.80
CA VAL A 106 1.36 3.89 7.52
C VAL A 106 2.35 2.94 8.19
N ILE A 107 3.66 3.18 8.04
CA ILE A 107 4.72 2.34 8.61
C ILE A 107 4.63 2.28 10.13
N GLU A 108 4.42 3.41 10.79
CA GLU A 108 4.25 3.51 12.25
C GLU A 108 3.06 2.68 12.78
N ARG A 109 2.08 2.40 11.93
CA ARG A 109 0.83 1.68 12.27
C ARG A 109 0.81 0.25 11.74
N LEU A 110 1.91 -0.23 11.14
CA LEU A 110 1.96 -1.60 10.61
C LEU A 110 1.75 -2.62 11.73
N PRO A 111 0.95 -3.67 11.48
CA PRO A 111 0.87 -4.80 12.38
C PRO A 111 2.25 -5.42 12.63
N PRO A 112 2.52 -5.95 13.83
CA PRO A 112 3.79 -6.63 14.09
C PRO A 112 3.94 -7.84 13.15
N ARG A 113 5.13 -8.00 12.57
CA ARG A 113 5.46 -9.09 11.63
C ARG A 113 4.58 -9.06 10.36
N CYS A 114 4.31 -7.88 9.81
CA CYS A 114 3.44 -7.70 8.64
C CYS A 114 3.99 -8.26 7.32
N GLY A 115 5.25 -8.68 7.24
CA GLY A 115 5.84 -9.19 6.00
C GLY A 115 6.91 -10.26 6.21
N PRO A 116 7.38 -10.91 5.12
CA PRO A 116 6.95 -10.70 3.73
C PRO A 116 5.51 -11.17 3.48
N ALA A 117 4.86 -10.66 2.42
CA ALA A 117 3.50 -11.08 2.08
C ALA A 117 3.41 -12.60 1.86
N PHE A 118 2.39 -13.19 2.45
CA PHE A 118 2.05 -14.60 2.33
C PHE A 118 1.52 -14.92 0.94
N ILE A 119 2.04 -15.98 0.32
CA ILE A 119 1.52 -16.50 -0.95
C ILE A 119 0.23 -17.25 -0.65
N GLY A 120 -0.90 -16.63 -1.04
CA GLY A 120 -2.25 -17.11 -0.75
C GLY A 120 -3.18 -15.96 -0.37
N ASN A 121 -4.33 -16.29 0.22
CA ASN A 121 -5.35 -15.33 0.66
C ASN A 121 -5.35 -15.09 2.19
N ALA A 122 -6.19 -14.17 2.67
CA ALA A 122 -6.26 -13.83 4.10
C ALA A 122 -6.69 -15.00 5.00
N GLY A 123 -7.57 -15.89 4.51
CA GLY A 123 -8.01 -17.06 5.27
C GLY A 123 -6.88 -18.07 5.49
N GLU A 124 -6.07 -18.30 4.45
CA GLU A 124 -4.89 -19.17 4.52
C GLU A 124 -3.79 -18.58 5.42
N LEU A 125 -3.56 -17.26 5.32
CA LEU A 125 -2.66 -16.55 6.23
C LEU A 125 -3.10 -16.71 7.70
N ALA A 126 -4.39 -16.52 8.00
CA ALA A 126 -4.91 -16.69 9.35
C ALA A 126 -4.74 -18.12 9.88
N ALA A 127 -4.96 -19.13 9.02
CA ALA A 127 -4.72 -20.53 9.37
C ALA A 127 -3.23 -20.80 9.65
N PHE A 128 -2.33 -20.26 8.84
CA PHE A 128 -0.88 -20.37 9.00
C PHE A 128 -0.40 -19.72 10.31
N GLU A 129 -0.86 -18.51 10.62
CA GLU A 129 -0.53 -17.80 11.85
C GLU A 129 -1.00 -18.57 13.09
N LYS A 130 -2.24 -19.07 13.07
CA LYS A 130 -2.78 -19.90 14.17
C LYS A 130 -1.93 -21.14 14.43
N ALA A 131 -1.50 -21.84 13.38
CA ALA A 131 -0.66 -23.02 13.50
C ALA A 131 0.75 -22.73 14.05
N ARG A 132 1.29 -21.53 13.81
CA ARG A 132 2.57 -21.10 14.41
C ARG A 132 2.43 -20.70 15.88
N HIS A 133 1.28 -20.15 16.28
CA HIS A 133 1.02 -19.73 17.66
C HIS A 133 0.70 -20.89 18.61
N SER A 134 0.29 -22.04 18.09
CA SER A 134 0.04 -23.27 18.86
C SER A 134 1.27 -24.17 19.04
N ARG A 135 2.47 -23.71 18.65
CA ARG A 135 3.76 -24.41 18.82
C ARG A 135 4.62 -23.66 19.82
#